data_AF-A0A0K2S240-F1
#
_entry.id   AF-A0A0K2S240-F1
#
_cell.length_a   1.000
_cell.length_b   1.000
_cell.length_c   1.000
_cell.angle_alpha   90.00
_cell.angle_beta   90.00
_cell.angle_gamma   90.00
#
_symmetry.space_group_name_H-M   'P 1'
#
loop_
_entity.id
_entity.type
_entity.pdbx_description
1 polymer ?
#
loop_
_entity_poly.entity_id
_entity_poly.type
_entity_poly.pdbx_seq_one_letter_code
_entity_poly.pdbx_strand_id
1 'polypeptide(L)'
;PDVNAVLAAMGKFADEIRSGTLKGATGKAITDVINIGIGGSDLGPVMATLALAPFHDGPRAHFVSNIDGAHIADILKLVQPETTLFIVASKTFTTVETMTNAQTARNFIAKALGEAAVQHHFAAVSTALDKVAAFGIDSTRVFGFWDWVGGRYSIWSAIGLPLMIAIGPENFGKFLDGAHAVDNHFRKASITENLPMLLGLIGFYHRNVLNYPTRAILPYDQRLSRFPAYLQQLDMESNGKGVTIDGTPVEGNSGPVVW
;
A
#
# COMPACT_ATOMS: atom_id res chain seq x y z
N PRO A 1 17.48 -9.46 -9.04
CA PRO A 1 17.31 -10.77 -8.35
C PRO A 1 16.37 -10.64 -7.14
N ASP A 2 16.66 -9.71 -6.23
CA ASP A 2 15.95 -9.58 -4.96
C ASP A 2 14.47 -9.16 -5.11
N VAL A 3 14.17 -8.24 -6.04
CA VAL A 3 12.79 -7.85 -6.39
C VAL A 3 11.95 -9.07 -6.78
N ASN A 4 12.46 -9.89 -7.70
CA ASN A 4 11.74 -11.07 -8.18
C ASN A 4 11.61 -12.14 -7.10
N ALA A 5 12.59 -12.27 -6.21
CA ALA A 5 12.51 -13.20 -5.08
C ALA A 5 11.38 -12.82 -4.10
N VAL A 6 11.25 -11.53 -3.77
CA VAL A 6 10.15 -11.03 -2.94
C VAL A 6 8.80 -11.22 -3.64
N LEU A 7 8.69 -10.88 -4.92
CA LEU A 7 7.46 -11.09 -5.70
C LEU A 7 7.04 -12.57 -5.75
N ALA A 8 8.00 -13.49 -5.93
CA ALA A 8 7.73 -14.93 -5.91
C ALA A 8 7.26 -15.42 -4.53
N ALA A 9 7.89 -14.94 -3.45
CA ALA A 9 7.49 -15.27 -2.09
C ALA A 9 6.07 -14.74 -1.77
N MET A 10 5.78 -13.49 -2.15
CA MET A 10 4.44 -12.90 -2.02
C MET A 10 3.41 -13.69 -2.83
N GLY A 11 3.75 -14.07 -4.07
CA GLY A 11 2.86 -14.83 -4.94
C GLY A 11 2.48 -16.16 -4.34
N LYS A 12 3.46 -16.93 -3.86
CA LYS A 12 3.23 -18.19 -3.16
C LYS A 12 2.33 -18.00 -1.93
N PHE A 13 2.62 -17.00 -1.10
CA PHE A 13 1.84 -16.72 0.10
C PHE A 13 0.39 -16.31 -0.24
N ALA A 14 0.21 -15.48 -1.26
CA ALA A 14 -1.10 -15.08 -1.75
C ALA A 14 -1.90 -16.28 -2.28
N ASP A 15 -1.28 -17.15 -3.08
CA ASP A 15 -1.93 -18.37 -3.58
C ASP A 15 -2.35 -19.31 -2.45
N GLU A 16 -1.49 -19.53 -1.44
CA GLU A 16 -1.82 -20.37 -0.29
C GLU A 16 -3.00 -19.81 0.52
N ILE A 17 -3.11 -18.48 0.65
CA ILE A 17 -4.28 -17.83 1.29
C ILE A 17 -5.53 -18.03 0.43
N ARG A 18 -5.44 -17.74 -0.86
CA ARG A 18 -6.57 -17.74 -1.80
C ARG A 18 -7.13 -19.14 -2.04
N SER A 19 -6.28 -20.16 -2.06
CA SER A 19 -6.70 -21.58 -2.13
C SER A 19 -7.28 -22.09 -0.81
N GLY A 20 -7.06 -21.36 0.28
CA GLY A 20 -7.33 -21.82 1.63
C GLY A 20 -6.39 -22.92 2.11
N THR A 21 -5.23 -23.12 1.48
CA THR A 21 -4.17 -24.01 1.99
C THR A 21 -3.58 -23.44 3.28
N LEU A 22 -3.34 -22.12 3.32
CA LEU A 22 -2.96 -21.41 4.53
C LEU A 22 -4.20 -21.26 5.42
N LYS A 23 -4.10 -21.82 6.63
CA LYS A 23 -5.16 -21.81 7.63
C LYS A 23 -4.82 -20.86 8.78
N GLY A 24 -5.86 -20.33 9.42
CA GLY A 24 -5.76 -19.76 10.76
C GLY A 24 -5.46 -20.83 11.81
N ALA A 25 -5.31 -20.40 13.07
CA ALA A 25 -4.95 -21.27 14.18
C ALA A 25 -5.93 -22.42 14.44
N THR A 26 -7.19 -22.30 14.00
CA THR A 26 -8.24 -23.32 14.16
C THR A 26 -8.41 -24.23 12.95
N GLY A 27 -7.55 -24.12 11.93
CA GLY A 27 -7.64 -24.90 10.70
C GLY A 27 -8.65 -24.36 9.67
N LYS A 28 -9.35 -23.25 9.98
CA LYS A 28 -10.25 -22.57 9.04
C LYS A 28 -9.46 -21.74 8.02
N ALA A 29 -10.00 -21.65 6.80
CA ALA A 29 -9.42 -20.82 5.75
C ALA A 29 -9.56 -19.33 6.10
N ILE A 30 -8.60 -18.51 5.65
CA ILE A 30 -8.66 -17.06 5.82
C ILE A 30 -9.73 -16.48 4.88
N THR A 31 -10.65 -15.71 5.44
CA THR A 31 -11.75 -15.04 4.71
C THR A 31 -11.59 -13.53 4.68
N ASP A 32 -10.78 -12.98 5.56
CA ASP A 32 -10.57 -11.53 5.72
C ASP A 32 -9.07 -11.23 5.86
N VAL A 33 -8.62 -10.19 5.16
CA VAL A 33 -7.26 -9.66 5.24
C VAL A 33 -7.35 -8.19 5.63
N ILE A 34 -6.65 -7.80 6.69
CA ILE A 34 -6.62 -6.42 7.19
C ILE A 34 -5.20 -5.88 7.02
N ASN A 35 -5.02 -4.90 6.14
CA ASN A 35 -3.77 -4.16 6.04
C ASN A 35 -3.73 -3.05 7.09
N ILE A 36 -2.66 -3.01 7.89
CA ILE A 36 -2.41 -1.97 8.89
C ILE A 36 -1.18 -1.18 8.45
N GLY A 37 -1.36 0.08 8.07
CA GLY A 37 -0.30 0.95 7.56
C GLY A 37 -0.79 2.38 7.41
N ILE A 38 0.10 3.36 7.28
CA ILE A 38 -0.29 4.77 7.07
C ILE A 38 0.36 5.35 5.83
N GLY A 39 -0.24 6.41 5.30
CA GLY A 39 0.27 7.13 4.13
C GLY A 39 0.51 6.17 2.96
N GLY A 40 1.77 6.02 2.55
CA GLY A 40 2.13 5.20 1.40
C GLY A 40 1.88 3.70 1.60
N SER A 41 1.87 3.25 2.86
CA SER A 41 1.55 1.87 3.23
C SER A 41 0.05 1.56 3.28
N ASP A 42 -0.80 2.54 2.96
CA ASP A 42 -2.27 2.43 2.97
C ASP A 42 -2.91 2.98 1.69
N LEU A 43 -2.63 4.24 1.34
CA LEU A 43 -3.31 4.99 0.29
C LEU A 43 -3.24 4.33 -1.08
N GLY A 44 -2.07 3.78 -1.44
CA GLY A 44 -1.90 3.01 -2.66
C GLY A 44 -2.73 1.72 -2.65
N PRO A 45 -2.46 0.80 -1.71
CA PRO A 45 -3.21 -0.45 -1.57
C PRO A 45 -4.74 -0.29 -1.54
N VAL A 46 -5.28 0.59 -0.69
CA VAL A 46 -6.75 0.79 -0.58
C VAL A 46 -7.34 1.33 -1.88
N MET A 47 -6.63 2.23 -2.56
CA MET A 47 -7.05 2.78 -3.85
C MET A 47 -7.09 1.70 -4.92
N ALA A 48 -6.01 0.93 -5.07
CA ALA A 48 -5.91 -0.06 -6.13
C ALA A 48 -6.87 -1.24 -5.92
N THR A 49 -7.07 -1.68 -4.68
CA THR A 49 -8.04 -2.73 -4.37
C THR A 49 -9.46 -2.30 -4.74
N LEU A 50 -9.83 -1.04 -4.47
CA LEU A 50 -11.14 -0.52 -4.89
C LEU A 50 -11.23 -0.38 -6.42
N ALA A 51 -10.21 0.18 -7.06
CA ALA A 51 -10.17 0.37 -8.51
C ALA A 51 -10.27 -0.94 -9.29
N LEU A 52 -9.63 -1.99 -8.77
CA LEU A 52 -9.56 -3.32 -9.38
C LEU A 52 -10.60 -4.30 -8.83
N ALA A 53 -11.66 -3.81 -8.17
CA ALA A 53 -12.75 -4.64 -7.65
C ALA A 53 -13.34 -5.66 -8.66
N PRO A 54 -13.43 -5.42 -9.98
CA PRO A 54 -13.88 -6.44 -10.94
C PRO A 54 -12.97 -7.68 -11.01
N PHE A 55 -11.72 -7.59 -10.55
CA PHE A 55 -10.76 -8.67 -10.50
C PHE A 55 -10.59 -9.25 -9.09
N HIS A 56 -11.35 -8.76 -8.10
CA HIS A 56 -11.26 -9.21 -6.71
C HIS A 56 -12.05 -10.50 -6.53
N ASP A 57 -11.33 -11.59 -6.37
CA ASP A 57 -11.84 -12.95 -6.12
C ASP A 57 -11.19 -13.61 -4.89
N GLY A 58 -10.24 -12.95 -4.22
CA GLY A 58 -9.63 -13.40 -2.98
C GLY A 58 -10.45 -13.06 -1.73
N PRO A 59 -9.87 -13.27 -0.52
CA PRO A 59 -10.48 -12.86 0.75
C PRO A 59 -10.89 -11.38 0.77
N ARG A 60 -11.84 -11.03 1.63
CA ARG A 60 -12.26 -9.63 1.81
C ARG A 60 -11.08 -8.81 2.34
N ALA A 61 -10.79 -7.68 1.70
CA ALA A 61 -9.70 -6.81 2.09
C ALA A 61 -10.23 -5.59 2.86
N HIS A 62 -9.61 -5.30 4.00
CA HIS A 62 -9.88 -4.14 4.85
C HIS A 62 -8.57 -3.37 5.07
N PHE A 63 -8.70 -2.07 5.38
CA PHE A 63 -7.56 -1.17 5.50
C PHE A 63 -7.72 -0.32 6.76
N VAL A 64 -6.70 -0.31 7.61
CA VAL A 64 -6.66 0.42 8.88
C VAL A 64 -5.41 1.29 8.91
N SER A 65 -5.61 2.60 8.93
CA SER A 65 -4.52 3.58 8.92
C SER A 65 -4.57 4.56 10.07
N ASN A 66 -5.72 5.19 10.30
CA ASN A 66 -5.86 6.15 11.39
C ASN A 66 -5.52 5.53 12.76
N ILE A 67 -4.79 6.28 13.60
CA ILE A 67 -4.52 5.91 15.00
C ILE A 67 -5.76 6.08 15.89
N ASP A 68 -6.74 6.87 15.44
CA ASP A 68 -8.06 6.92 16.06
C ASP A 68 -8.63 5.49 16.16
N GLY A 69 -8.82 5.03 17.40
CA GLY A 69 -9.25 3.68 17.72
C GLY A 69 -10.61 3.31 17.14
N ALA A 70 -11.44 4.29 16.76
CA ALA A 70 -12.69 4.04 16.05
C ALA A 70 -12.45 3.23 14.75
N HIS A 71 -11.39 3.54 14.02
CA HIS A 71 -11.12 2.91 12.73
C HIS A 71 -10.90 1.40 12.86
N ILE A 72 -9.97 0.98 13.72
CA ILE A 72 -9.73 -0.45 13.94
C ILE A 72 -10.90 -1.11 14.66
N ALA A 73 -11.53 -0.44 15.62
CA ALA A 73 -12.66 -1.01 16.37
C ALA A 73 -13.85 -1.33 15.47
N ASP A 74 -14.14 -0.48 14.47
CA ASP A 74 -15.23 -0.72 13.53
C ASP A 74 -14.91 -1.86 12.54
N ILE A 75 -13.69 -1.94 12.03
CA ILE A 75 -13.26 -3.06 11.19
C ILE A 75 -13.32 -4.38 11.97
N LEU A 76 -12.87 -4.41 13.22
CA LEU A 76 -12.86 -5.63 14.05
C LEU A 76 -14.26 -6.19 14.35
N LYS A 77 -15.33 -5.37 14.24
CA LYS A 77 -16.73 -5.84 14.38
C LYS A 77 -17.20 -6.65 13.17
N LEU A 78 -16.53 -6.51 12.02
CA LEU A 78 -16.94 -7.13 10.75
C LEU A 78 -16.29 -8.50 10.51
N VAL A 79 -15.29 -8.87 11.31
CA VAL A 79 -14.41 -10.01 11.04
C VAL A 79 -14.38 -11.00 12.19
N GLN A 80 -13.94 -12.23 11.90
CA GLN A 80 -13.82 -13.30 12.88
C GLN A 80 -12.35 -13.59 13.19
N PRO A 81 -11.93 -13.67 14.47
CA PRO A 81 -10.54 -13.95 14.84
C PRO A 81 -9.96 -15.18 14.14
N GLU A 82 -10.75 -16.25 14.02
CA GLU A 82 -10.32 -17.54 13.45
C GLU A 82 -10.02 -17.51 11.94
N THR A 83 -10.53 -16.51 11.21
CA THR A 83 -10.44 -16.46 9.74
C THR A 83 -9.86 -15.13 9.22
N THR A 84 -9.22 -14.35 10.10
CA THR A 84 -8.66 -13.04 9.74
C THR A 84 -7.14 -13.08 9.75
N LEU A 85 -6.52 -12.56 8.69
CA LEU A 85 -5.09 -12.32 8.60
C LEU A 85 -4.81 -10.81 8.67
N PHE A 86 -3.83 -10.41 9.48
CA PHE A 86 -3.37 -9.03 9.56
C PHE A 86 -2.02 -8.87 8.85
N ILE A 87 -1.89 -7.85 8.02
CA ILE A 87 -0.64 -7.45 7.38
C ILE A 87 -0.16 -6.17 8.04
N VAL A 88 0.96 -6.22 8.76
CA VAL A 88 1.56 -5.04 9.39
C VAL A 88 2.56 -4.41 8.41
N ALA A 89 2.18 -3.29 7.81
CA ALA A 89 2.94 -2.57 6.80
C ALA A 89 3.67 -1.36 7.41
N SER A 90 4.92 -1.59 7.84
CA SER A 90 5.79 -0.52 8.36
C SER A 90 7.25 -0.88 8.13
N LYS A 91 7.96 -0.02 7.38
CA LYS A 91 9.37 -0.21 7.05
C LYS A 91 10.26 -0.40 8.28
N THR A 92 10.10 0.50 9.25
CA THR A 92 10.89 0.55 10.49
C THR A 92 10.31 -0.30 11.61
N PHE A 93 9.05 -0.71 11.45
CA PHE A 93 8.26 -1.44 12.45
C PHE A 93 8.16 -0.68 13.78
N THR A 94 8.16 0.65 13.71
CA THR A 94 8.07 1.56 14.87
C THR A 94 7.11 2.73 14.66
N THR A 95 6.46 2.82 13.50
CA THR A 95 5.47 3.87 13.22
C THR A 95 4.36 3.80 14.27
N VAL A 96 4.16 4.87 15.04
CA VAL A 96 3.33 4.84 16.26
C VAL A 96 1.89 4.46 15.93
N GLU A 97 1.33 5.03 14.87
CA GLU A 97 -0.02 4.76 14.40
C GLU A 97 -0.18 3.29 14.00
N THR A 98 0.73 2.79 13.15
CA THR A 98 0.72 1.41 12.67
C THR A 98 0.91 0.42 13.81
N MET A 99 1.86 0.65 14.71
CA MET A 99 2.17 -0.29 15.80
C MET A 99 1.12 -0.29 16.90
N THR A 100 0.46 0.85 17.16
CA THR A 100 -0.69 0.92 18.07
C THR A 100 -1.86 0.08 17.55
N ASN A 101 -2.17 0.19 16.25
CA ASN A 101 -3.18 -0.63 15.61
C ASN A 101 -2.77 -2.12 15.54
N ALA A 102 -1.52 -2.42 15.23
CA ALA A 102 -1.01 -3.79 15.21
C ALA A 102 -1.10 -4.46 16.58
N GLN A 103 -0.78 -3.75 17.67
CA GLN A 103 -0.93 -4.27 19.02
C GLN A 103 -2.40 -4.51 19.39
N THR A 104 -3.30 -3.62 18.97
CA THR A 104 -4.75 -3.81 19.15
C THR A 104 -5.25 -5.06 18.43
N ALA A 105 -4.83 -5.27 17.18
CA ALA A 105 -5.13 -6.49 16.42
C ALA A 105 -4.54 -7.75 17.07
N ARG A 106 -3.30 -7.68 17.57
CA ARG A 106 -2.64 -8.81 18.26
C ARG A 106 -3.41 -9.21 19.50
N ASN A 107 -3.82 -8.23 20.30
CA ASN A 107 -4.65 -8.45 21.49
C ASN A 107 -6.02 -9.05 21.13
N PHE A 108 -6.62 -8.64 20.01
CA PHE A 108 -7.87 -9.22 19.50
C PHE A 108 -7.73 -10.73 19.21
N ILE A 109 -6.66 -11.14 18.52
CA ILE A 109 -6.37 -12.56 18.27
C ILE A 109 -6.04 -13.30 19.56
N ALA A 110 -5.11 -12.79 20.36
CA ALA A 110 -4.65 -13.47 21.58
C ALA A 110 -5.77 -13.66 22.60
N LYS A 111 -6.68 -12.68 22.74
CA LYS A 111 -7.84 -12.78 23.65
C LYS A 111 -8.85 -13.83 23.19
N ALA A 112 -9.03 -14.01 21.88
CA ALA A 112 -10.02 -14.95 21.34
C ALA A 112 -9.47 -16.38 21.22
N LEU A 113 -8.20 -16.54 20.82
CA LEU A 113 -7.62 -17.82 20.40
C LEU A 113 -6.36 -18.23 21.19
N GLY A 114 -5.90 -17.39 22.10
CA GLY A 114 -4.66 -17.59 22.86
C GLY A 114 -3.41 -17.05 22.16
N GLU A 115 -2.34 -16.84 22.93
CA GLU A 115 -1.07 -16.25 22.44
C GLU A 115 -0.42 -17.09 21.33
N ALA A 116 -0.51 -18.42 21.41
CA ALA A 116 0.05 -19.31 20.38
C ALA A 116 -0.58 -19.13 19.00
N ALA A 117 -1.78 -18.54 18.91
CA ALA A 117 -2.48 -18.31 17.65
C ALA A 117 -1.87 -17.16 16.83
N VAL A 118 -1.20 -16.19 17.47
CA VAL A 118 -0.70 -14.96 16.81
C VAL A 118 0.13 -15.27 15.56
N GLN A 119 1.03 -16.25 15.63
CA GLN A 119 1.89 -16.62 14.49
C GLN A 119 1.14 -17.03 13.21
N HIS A 120 -0.11 -17.49 13.32
CA HIS A 120 -0.92 -17.92 12.18
C HIS A 120 -1.68 -16.77 11.52
N HIS A 121 -1.89 -15.67 12.24
CA HIS A 121 -2.80 -14.58 11.88
C HIS A 121 -2.09 -13.27 11.54
N PHE A 122 -0.76 -13.26 11.46
CA PHE A 122 0.01 -12.06 11.12
C PHE A 122 1.05 -12.32 10.02
N ALA A 123 1.25 -11.30 9.19
CA ALA A 123 2.36 -11.15 8.25
C ALA A 123 2.91 -9.72 8.34
N ALA A 124 4.14 -9.51 7.91
CA ALA A 124 4.79 -8.20 7.97
C ALA A 124 5.33 -7.79 6.59
N VAL A 125 5.13 -6.52 6.25
CA VAL A 125 5.83 -5.85 5.16
C VAL A 125 6.81 -4.87 5.79
N SER A 126 8.06 -5.31 5.96
CA SER A 126 9.04 -4.60 6.77
C SER A 126 10.47 -5.03 6.45
N THR A 127 11.43 -4.19 6.87
CA THR A 127 12.87 -4.48 6.84
C THR A 127 13.45 -4.72 8.24
N ALA A 128 12.68 -4.47 9.29
CA ALA A 128 13.14 -4.55 10.68
C ALA A 128 12.94 -5.96 11.27
N LEU A 129 13.68 -6.95 10.73
CA LEU A 129 13.49 -8.38 11.03
C LEU A 129 13.46 -8.69 12.53
N ASP A 130 14.36 -8.10 13.32
CA ASP A 130 14.42 -8.34 14.78
C ASP A 130 13.13 -7.91 15.50
N LYS A 131 12.53 -6.79 15.08
CA LYS A 131 11.28 -6.27 15.67
C LYS A 131 10.07 -7.09 15.25
N VAL A 132 10.08 -7.55 14.00
CA VAL A 132 9.03 -8.43 13.46
C VAL A 132 9.05 -9.79 14.19
N ALA A 133 10.24 -10.36 14.41
CA ALA A 133 10.40 -11.57 15.19
C ALA A 133 9.94 -11.38 16.64
N ALA A 134 10.30 -10.26 17.28
CA ALA A 134 9.86 -9.93 18.64
C ALA A 134 8.34 -9.76 18.76
N PHE A 135 7.64 -9.37 17.68
CA PHE A 135 6.19 -9.29 17.64
C PHE A 135 5.52 -10.68 17.58
N GLY A 136 6.26 -11.70 17.12
CA GLY A 136 5.78 -13.08 16.98
C GLY A 136 5.39 -13.46 15.55
N ILE A 137 5.92 -12.77 14.53
CA ILE A 137 5.67 -13.10 13.12
C ILE A 137 6.81 -13.99 12.61
N ASP A 138 6.44 -15.13 12.03
CA ASP A 138 7.39 -16.06 11.42
C ASP A 138 8.11 -15.43 10.22
N SER A 139 9.42 -15.69 10.10
CA SER A 139 10.27 -15.13 9.04
C SER A 139 9.79 -15.41 7.62
N THR A 140 9.08 -16.53 7.39
CA THR A 140 8.50 -16.89 6.10
C THR A 140 7.31 -16.01 5.69
N ARG A 141 6.78 -15.22 6.64
CA ARG A 141 5.67 -14.27 6.48
C ARG A 141 6.14 -12.81 6.51
N VAL A 142 7.43 -12.59 6.29
CA VAL A 142 8.04 -11.26 6.25
C VAL A 142 8.49 -10.94 4.84
N PHE A 143 7.97 -9.83 4.30
CA PHE A 143 8.24 -9.39 2.94
C PHE A 143 8.95 -8.05 2.97
N GLY A 144 10.23 -8.06 2.58
CA GLY A 144 11.10 -6.89 2.59
C GLY A 144 10.90 -5.98 1.38
N PHE A 145 11.39 -4.75 1.51
CA PHE A 145 11.57 -3.78 0.42
C PHE A 145 12.76 -2.85 0.77
N TRP A 146 13.12 -1.89 -0.08
CA TRP A 146 14.41 -1.21 0.02
C TRP A 146 14.30 0.30 0.29
N ASP A 147 15.42 0.90 0.67
CA ASP A 147 15.51 2.34 0.97
C ASP A 147 15.20 3.26 -0.20
N TRP A 148 15.48 2.80 -1.41
CA TRP A 148 15.15 3.51 -2.64
C TRP A 148 13.66 3.45 -3.00
N VAL A 149 12.84 2.67 -2.27
CA VAL A 149 11.38 2.67 -2.40
C VAL A 149 10.80 3.70 -1.44
N GLY A 150 10.49 4.89 -1.96
CA GLY A 150 9.76 5.90 -1.20
C GLY A 150 8.34 5.46 -0.87
N GLY A 151 7.84 5.79 0.33
CA GLY A 151 6.53 5.33 0.81
C GLY A 151 5.38 5.61 -0.16
N ARG A 152 5.25 6.86 -0.64
CA ARG A 152 4.22 7.25 -1.63
C ARG A 152 4.39 6.63 -3.02
N TYR A 153 5.50 5.94 -3.28
CA TYR A 153 5.77 5.17 -4.51
C TYR A 153 5.78 3.65 -4.26
N SER A 154 5.32 3.17 -3.10
CA SER A 154 5.61 1.81 -2.63
C SER A 154 4.61 0.74 -3.04
N ILE A 155 3.44 1.08 -3.61
CA ILE A 155 2.39 0.11 -3.96
C ILE A 155 2.89 -1.03 -4.87
N TRP A 156 3.91 -0.77 -5.69
CA TRP A 156 4.53 -1.73 -6.61
C TRP A 156 5.47 -2.73 -5.93
N SER A 157 5.78 -2.52 -4.65
CA SER A 157 6.68 -3.36 -3.83
C SER A 157 5.89 -4.35 -2.98
N ALA A 158 6.52 -4.90 -1.93
CA ALA A 158 5.85 -5.72 -0.92
C ALA A 158 4.66 -5.04 -0.25
N ILE A 159 4.59 -3.70 -0.26
CA ILE A 159 3.40 -2.96 0.23
C ILE A 159 2.14 -3.29 -0.59
N GLY A 160 2.28 -3.76 -1.84
CA GLY A 160 1.19 -4.26 -2.66
C GLY A 160 0.67 -5.65 -2.28
N LEU A 161 1.22 -6.31 -1.25
CA LEU A 161 0.77 -7.64 -0.81
C LEU A 161 -0.76 -7.79 -0.62
N PRO A 162 -1.47 -6.89 0.11
CA PRO A 162 -2.93 -6.97 0.22
C PRO A 162 -3.64 -6.95 -1.14
N LEU A 163 -3.13 -6.17 -2.11
CA LEU A 163 -3.68 -6.15 -3.46
C LEU A 163 -3.44 -7.48 -4.17
N MET A 164 -2.22 -8.02 -4.11
CA MET A 164 -1.88 -9.32 -4.71
C MET A 164 -2.77 -10.44 -4.15
N ILE A 165 -3.07 -10.43 -2.85
CA ILE A 165 -4.00 -11.40 -2.24
C ILE A 165 -5.43 -11.20 -2.78
N ALA A 166 -5.88 -9.95 -2.94
CA ALA A 166 -7.23 -9.64 -3.39
C ALA A 166 -7.50 -10.07 -4.84
N ILE A 167 -6.56 -9.79 -5.77
CA ILE A 167 -6.77 -10.00 -7.23
C ILE A 167 -5.97 -11.18 -7.81
N GLY A 168 -5.11 -11.80 -7.01
CA GLY A 168 -4.23 -12.90 -7.40
C GLY A 168 -2.90 -12.45 -8.00
N PRO A 169 -1.85 -13.30 -7.93
CA PRO A 169 -0.51 -12.98 -8.44
C PRO A 169 -0.48 -12.67 -9.94
N GLU A 170 -1.31 -13.34 -10.75
CA GLU A 170 -1.36 -13.11 -12.20
C GLU A 170 -1.84 -11.68 -12.53
N ASN A 171 -2.95 -11.24 -11.92
CA ASN A 171 -3.47 -9.88 -12.16
C ASN A 171 -2.56 -8.82 -11.54
N PHE A 172 -1.91 -9.11 -10.41
CA PHE A 172 -0.87 -8.24 -9.87
C PHE A 172 0.33 -8.12 -10.83
N GLY A 173 0.73 -9.21 -11.48
CA GLY A 173 1.74 -9.18 -12.55
C GLY A 173 1.35 -8.26 -13.70
N LYS A 174 0.11 -8.37 -14.21
CA LYS A 174 -0.42 -7.47 -15.26
C LYS A 174 -0.46 -6.00 -14.80
N PHE A 175 -0.76 -5.76 -13.52
CA PHE A 175 -0.70 -4.43 -12.92
C PHE A 175 0.72 -3.84 -12.94
N LEU A 176 1.74 -4.66 -12.62
CA LEU A 176 3.15 -4.25 -12.74
C LEU A 176 3.58 -4.05 -14.19
N ASP A 177 3.14 -4.91 -15.12
CA ASP A 177 3.45 -4.78 -16.54
C ASP A 177 2.92 -3.46 -17.12
N GLY A 178 1.73 -3.04 -16.70
CA GLY A 178 1.15 -1.74 -17.05
C GLY A 178 2.03 -0.57 -16.59
N ALA A 179 2.53 -0.61 -15.36
CA ALA A 179 3.46 0.40 -14.86
C ALA A 179 4.79 0.39 -15.64
N HIS A 180 5.36 -0.79 -15.89
CA HIS A 180 6.61 -0.93 -16.63
C HIS A 180 6.48 -0.45 -18.09
N ALA A 181 5.32 -0.61 -18.72
CA ALA A 181 5.05 -0.06 -20.04
C ALA A 181 5.10 1.48 -20.03
N VAL A 182 4.49 2.12 -19.02
CA VAL A 182 4.54 3.58 -18.86
C VAL A 182 5.96 4.06 -18.52
N ASP A 183 6.71 3.33 -17.71
CA ASP A 183 8.12 3.65 -17.42
C ASP A 183 8.98 3.60 -18.68
N ASN A 184 8.80 2.58 -19.52
CA ASN A 184 9.50 2.47 -20.80
C ASN A 184 9.10 3.58 -21.77
N HIS A 185 7.82 3.96 -21.81
CA HIS A 185 7.34 5.10 -22.58
C HIS A 185 8.02 6.39 -22.10
N PHE A 186 7.98 6.67 -20.80
CA PHE A 186 8.58 7.84 -20.19
C PHE A 186 10.09 7.95 -20.49
N ARG A 187 10.80 6.82 -20.50
CA ARG A 187 12.25 6.77 -20.76
C ARG A 187 12.62 6.97 -22.23
N LYS A 188 11.78 6.53 -23.17
CA LYS A 188 12.15 6.39 -24.60
C LYS A 188 11.48 7.41 -25.52
N ALA A 189 10.26 7.84 -25.20
CA ALA A 189 9.50 8.73 -26.07
C ALA A 189 10.13 10.13 -26.16
N SER A 190 10.02 10.75 -27.33
CA SER A 190 10.39 12.16 -27.51
C SER A 190 9.53 13.05 -26.61
N ILE A 191 10.04 14.21 -26.19
CA ILE A 191 9.31 15.11 -25.24
C ILE A 191 7.90 15.43 -25.75
N THR A 192 7.74 15.66 -27.05
CA THR A 192 6.47 16.01 -27.70
C THR A 192 5.45 14.87 -27.76
N GLU A 193 5.87 13.63 -27.49
CA GLU A 193 5.02 12.43 -27.47
C GLU A 193 4.97 11.78 -26.07
N ASN A 194 5.71 12.33 -25.11
CA ASN A 194 5.89 11.76 -23.79
C ASN A 194 4.77 12.22 -22.84
N LEU A 195 3.72 11.41 -22.73
CA LEU A 195 2.51 11.70 -21.93
C LEU A 195 2.82 12.19 -20.49
N PRO A 196 3.64 11.51 -19.66
CA PRO A 196 3.99 12.05 -18.34
C PRO A 196 4.70 13.41 -18.38
N MET A 197 5.66 13.62 -19.31
CA MET A 197 6.35 14.90 -19.44
C MET A 197 5.40 16.02 -19.85
N LEU A 198 4.53 15.78 -20.83
CA LEU A 198 3.53 16.75 -21.27
C LEU A 198 2.57 17.12 -20.13
N LEU A 199 2.07 16.15 -19.37
CA LEU A 199 1.23 16.40 -18.20
C LEU A 199 1.96 17.21 -17.12
N GLY A 200 3.25 16.94 -16.89
CA GLY A 200 4.10 17.71 -15.98
C GLY A 200 4.29 19.16 -16.44
N LEU A 201 4.58 19.37 -17.72
CA LEU A 201 4.77 20.70 -18.32
C LEU A 201 3.49 21.53 -18.32
N ILE A 202 2.34 20.92 -18.64
CA ILE A 202 1.03 21.57 -18.52
C ILE A 202 0.76 21.97 -17.08
N GLY A 203 1.03 21.09 -16.12
CA GLY A 203 0.91 21.39 -14.71
C GLY A 203 1.79 22.57 -14.29
N PHE A 204 3.05 22.59 -14.74
CA PHE A 204 3.97 23.71 -14.50
C PHE A 204 3.43 25.01 -15.11
N TYR A 205 2.98 24.99 -16.36
CA TYR A 205 2.43 26.15 -17.06
C TYR A 205 1.20 26.72 -16.32
N HIS A 206 0.27 25.88 -15.90
CA HIS A 206 -0.88 26.30 -15.11
C HIS A 206 -0.47 27.00 -13.81
N ARG A 207 0.50 26.46 -13.07
CA ARG A 207 0.90 27.02 -11.76
C ARG A 207 1.79 28.25 -11.85
N ASN A 208 2.79 28.23 -12.73
CA ASN A 208 3.85 29.25 -12.79
C ASN A 208 3.63 30.31 -13.86
N VAL A 209 2.74 30.08 -14.83
CA VAL A 209 2.40 31.08 -15.86
C VAL A 209 0.98 31.61 -15.68
N LEU A 210 0.00 30.73 -15.46
CA LEU A 210 -1.42 31.13 -15.32
C LEU A 210 -1.85 31.37 -13.86
N ASN A 211 -0.99 31.08 -12.89
CA ASN A 211 -1.27 31.21 -11.46
C ASN A 211 -2.51 30.42 -10.99
N TYR A 212 -2.70 29.21 -11.52
CA TYR A 212 -3.71 28.24 -11.07
C TYR A 212 -3.08 27.30 -10.03
N PRO A 213 -3.35 27.47 -8.72
CA PRO A 213 -2.58 26.82 -7.65
C PRO A 213 -3.05 25.38 -7.35
N THR A 214 -4.18 24.96 -7.92
CA THR A 214 -4.84 23.69 -7.58
C THR A 214 -5.00 22.81 -8.81
N ARG A 215 -5.01 21.49 -8.60
CA ARG A 215 -5.34 20.49 -9.62
C ARG A 215 -6.48 19.61 -9.13
N ALA A 216 -7.60 19.66 -9.83
CA ALA A 216 -8.71 18.74 -9.60
C ALA A 216 -8.47 17.39 -10.32
N ILE A 217 -8.72 16.28 -9.64
CA ILE A 217 -8.68 14.91 -10.17
C ILE A 217 -10.10 14.36 -10.16
N LEU A 218 -10.72 14.30 -11.35
CA LEU A 218 -12.15 14.01 -11.50
C LEU A 218 -12.34 12.70 -12.30
N PRO A 219 -12.09 11.53 -11.70
CA PRO A 219 -12.33 10.26 -12.38
C PRO A 219 -13.83 10.03 -12.52
N TYR A 220 -14.30 9.82 -13.75
CA TYR A 220 -15.69 9.44 -14.03
C TYR A 220 -15.91 7.93 -13.83
N ASP A 221 -15.45 7.42 -12.68
CA ASP A 221 -15.62 6.03 -12.26
C ASP A 221 -15.65 5.97 -10.71
N GLN A 222 -16.70 5.37 -10.15
CA GLN A 222 -16.90 5.27 -8.69
C GLN A 222 -15.78 4.48 -7.99
N ARG A 223 -15.19 3.49 -8.67
CA ARG A 223 -14.11 2.64 -8.14
C ARG A 223 -12.80 3.41 -8.02
N LEU A 224 -12.66 4.52 -8.75
CA LEU A 224 -11.53 5.44 -8.64
C LEU A 224 -11.76 6.56 -7.60
N SER A 225 -12.79 6.47 -6.75
CA SER A 225 -13.06 7.48 -5.70
C SER A 225 -11.91 7.72 -4.72
N ARG A 226 -10.99 6.76 -4.56
CA ARG A 226 -9.77 6.90 -3.74
C ARG A 226 -8.54 7.37 -4.52
N PHE A 227 -8.63 7.48 -5.85
CA PHE A 227 -7.52 7.90 -6.69
C PHE A 227 -7.02 9.33 -6.39
N PRO A 228 -7.91 10.32 -6.16
CA PRO A 228 -7.47 11.66 -5.73
C PRO A 228 -6.68 11.62 -4.41
N ALA A 229 -7.13 10.85 -3.42
CA ALA A 229 -6.45 10.74 -2.12
C ALA A 229 -5.05 10.10 -2.24
N TYR A 230 -4.89 9.10 -3.11
CA TYR A 230 -3.56 8.57 -3.44
C TYR A 230 -2.66 9.63 -4.10
N LEU A 231 -3.19 10.36 -5.08
CA LEU A 231 -2.43 11.41 -5.78
C LEU A 231 -2.11 12.62 -4.89
N GLN A 232 -2.92 12.92 -3.89
CA GLN A 232 -2.64 13.96 -2.89
C GLN A 232 -1.29 13.70 -2.22
N GLN A 233 -1.08 12.51 -1.67
CA GLN A 233 0.22 12.19 -1.09
C GLN A 233 1.31 12.14 -2.16
N LEU A 234 1.05 11.47 -3.29
CA LEU A 234 2.04 11.30 -4.35
C LEU A 234 2.60 12.63 -4.87
N ASP A 235 1.74 13.63 -5.11
CA ASP A 235 2.13 14.92 -5.67
C ASP A 235 2.54 15.91 -4.56
N MET A 236 1.68 16.13 -3.57
CA MET A 236 1.87 17.20 -2.57
C MET A 236 3.07 16.90 -1.65
N GLU A 237 3.27 15.65 -1.23
CA GLU A 237 4.43 15.29 -0.40
C GLU A 237 5.74 15.25 -1.22
N SER A 238 5.66 15.01 -2.53
CA SER A 238 6.81 15.06 -3.44
C SER A 238 7.24 16.48 -3.75
N ASN A 239 6.28 17.33 -4.12
CA ASN A 239 6.53 18.58 -4.81
C ASN A 239 6.19 19.82 -3.99
N GLY A 240 5.47 19.69 -2.87
CA GLY A 240 5.19 20.77 -1.92
C GLY A 240 6.43 21.13 -1.11
N LYS A 241 7.42 21.74 -1.77
CA LYS A 241 8.74 22.06 -1.22
C LYS A 241 9.01 23.56 -1.31
N GLY A 242 9.80 24.06 -0.36
CA GLY A 242 10.24 25.46 -0.29
C GLY A 242 11.74 25.65 -0.57
N VAL A 243 12.48 24.57 -0.82
CA VAL A 243 13.93 24.58 -1.05
C VAL A 243 14.24 23.73 -2.28
N THR A 244 15.14 24.22 -3.14
CA THR A 244 15.62 23.55 -4.35
C THR A 244 16.74 22.55 -4.02
N ILE A 245 17.28 21.86 -5.03
CA ILE A 245 18.31 20.83 -4.84
C ILE A 245 19.66 21.39 -4.36
N ASP A 246 19.96 22.66 -4.64
CA ASP A 246 21.20 23.33 -4.22
C ASP A 246 21.09 24.02 -2.85
N GLY A 247 19.94 23.91 -2.19
CA GLY A 247 19.68 24.50 -0.88
C GLY A 247 19.12 25.93 -0.91
N THR A 248 18.91 26.52 -2.09
CA THR A 248 18.28 27.84 -2.22
C THR A 248 16.76 27.79 -2.06
N PRO A 249 16.11 28.88 -1.62
CA PRO A 249 14.65 28.97 -1.61
C PRO A 249 14.04 28.79 -3.01
N VAL A 250 12.89 28.15 -3.11
CA VAL A 250 12.14 28.05 -4.38
C VAL A 250 11.63 29.43 -4.79
N GLU A 251 11.91 29.82 -6.04
CA GLU A 251 11.25 30.95 -6.70
C GLU A 251 9.93 30.51 -7.34
N GLY A 252 8.84 31.23 -7.07
CA GLY A 252 7.52 30.92 -7.63
C GLY A 252 6.77 29.78 -6.92
N ASN A 253 5.90 29.08 -7.66
CA ASN A 253 5.02 28.05 -7.12
C ASN A 253 5.61 26.65 -7.34
N SER A 254 5.71 25.84 -6.28
CA SER A 254 6.15 24.45 -6.35
C SER A 254 5.01 23.48 -6.74
N GLY A 255 4.68 22.50 -5.91
CA GLY A 255 3.58 21.55 -6.12
C GLY A 255 2.20 22.18 -5.95
N PRO A 256 1.17 21.75 -6.71
CA PRO A 256 -0.21 22.21 -6.51
C PRO A 256 -0.84 21.62 -5.25
N VAL A 257 -1.94 22.24 -4.81
CA VAL A 257 -2.94 21.53 -3.99
C VAL A 257 -3.73 20.58 -4.90
N VAL A 258 -3.78 19.30 -4.55
CA VAL A 258 -4.53 18.28 -5.30
C VAL A 258 -5.83 17.94 -4.58
N TRP A 259 -6.94 17.86 -5.30
CA TRP A 259 -8.25 17.49 -4.75
C TRP A 259 -9.13 16.73 -5.75
#